data_AF-A0A5J4KR17-F1
#
_entry.id   AF-A0A5J4KR17-F1
#
_cell.length_a   1.000
_cell.length_b   1.000
_cell.length_c   1.000
_cell.angle_alpha   90.00
_cell.angle_beta   90.00
_cell.angle_gamma   90.00
#
_symmetry.space_group_name_H-M   'P 1'
#
loop_
_entity.id
_entity.type
_entity.pdbx_description
1 polymer ?
#
loop_
_entity_poly.entity_id
_entity_poly.type
_entity_poly.pdbx_seq_one_letter_code
_entity_poly.pdbx_strand_id
1 'polypeptide(L)'
;MTEKLEIHYTPKHGSWLNMAEIELSILARQCLSDRFPSREALAAQVDAWQRERNQAKVTINWRFTTADARIKLKRLYPSIEQ
;
A
#
# COMPACT_ATOMS: atom_id res chain seq x y z
N MET A 1 17.15 18.23 14.36
CA MET A 1 15.75 18.04 14.81
C MET A 1 15.41 16.60 14.51
N THR A 2 15.17 15.78 15.53
CA THR A 2 14.83 14.36 15.34
C THR A 2 13.32 14.26 15.26
N GLU A 3 12.79 13.83 14.11
CA GLU A 3 11.36 13.57 13.97
C GLU A 3 10.97 12.41 14.88
N LYS A 4 9.89 12.58 15.65
CA LYS A 4 9.37 11.53 16.53
C LYS A 4 8.68 10.48 15.66
N LEU A 5 9.07 9.22 15.79
CA LEU A 5 8.39 8.10 15.14
C LEU A 5 6.99 7.93 15.75
N GLU A 6 5.96 8.05 14.93
CA GLU A 6 4.57 7.70 15.26
C GLU A 6 4.19 6.40 14.57
N ILE A 7 3.63 5.44 15.33
CA ILE A 7 3.24 4.14 14.83
C ILE A 7 1.71 4.09 14.71
N HIS A 8 1.20 3.88 13.51
CA HIS A 8 -0.22 3.67 13.25
C HIS A 8 -0.50 2.18 13.07
N TYR A 9 -1.39 1.63 13.89
CA TYR A 9 -1.78 0.23 13.81
C TYR A 9 -2.94 0.03 12.83
N THR A 10 -2.75 -0.85 11.84
CA THR A 10 -3.82 -1.27 10.94
C THR A 10 -4.65 -2.41 11.54
N PRO A 11 -5.96 -2.52 11.23
CA PRO A 11 -6.77 -3.65 11.67
C PRO A 11 -6.23 -4.99 11.16
N LYS A 12 -6.35 -6.07 11.96
CA LYS A 12 -5.83 -7.41 11.62
C LYS A 12 -6.31 -7.98 10.27
N HIS A 13 -7.50 -7.59 9.83
CA HIS A 13 -8.09 -8.03 8.56
C HIS A 13 -8.28 -6.87 7.56
N GLY A 14 -7.52 -5.79 7.75
CA GLY A 14 -7.57 -4.57 6.94
C GLY A 14 -6.44 -4.48 5.92
N SER A 15 -6.09 -5.58 5.23
CA SER A 15 -5.06 -5.60 4.18
C SER A 15 -5.26 -4.52 3.12
N TRP A 16 -6.52 -4.20 2.81
CA TRP A 16 -6.89 -3.13 1.87
C TRP A 16 -6.51 -1.71 2.33
N LEU A 17 -6.16 -1.51 3.60
CA LEU A 17 -5.58 -0.26 4.15
C LEU A 17 -4.05 -0.29 4.21
N ASN A 18 -3.42 -1.45 3.95
CA ASN A 18 -1.98 -1.59 4.06
C ASN A 18 -1.29 -1.07 2.78
N MET A 19 -0.63 0.09 2.92
CA MET A 19 0.11 0.73 1.82
C MET A 19 1.16 -0.20 1.19
N ALA A 20 1.86 -1.00 1.99
CA ALA A 20 2.88 -1.92 1.49
C ALA A 20 2.28 -3.00 0.58
N GLU A 21 1.13 -3.58 0.97
CA GLU A 21 0.45 -4.59 0.16
C GLU A 21 -0.09 -4.02 -1.15
N ILE A 22 -0.59 -2.78 -1.12
CA ILE A 22 -1.03 -2.08 -2.34
C ILE A 22 0.15 -1.89 -3.31
N GLU A 23 1.29 -1.38 -2.81
CA GLU A 23 2.49 -1.18 -3.65
C GLU A 23 3.04 -2.52 -4.19
N LEU A 24 3.03 -3.59 -3.38
CA LEU A 24 3.41 -4.94 -3.84
C LEU A 24 2.47 -5.46 -4.95
N SER A 25 1.17 -5.19 -4.85
CA SER A 25 0.20 -5.53 -5.91
C SER A 25 0.46 -4.73 -7.21
N ILE A 26 0.85 -3.46 -7.10
CA ILE A 26 1.21 -2.65 -8.27
C ILE A 26 2.51 -3.17 -8.89
N LEU A 27 3.53 -3.46 -8.08
CA LEU A 27 4.79 -4.07 -8.52
C LEU A 27 4.52 -5.37 -9.28
N ALA A 28 3.70 -6.26 -8.70
CA ALA A 28 3.37 -7.53 -9.33
C ALA A 28 2.75 -7.35 -10.73
N ARG A 29 1.82 -6.39 -10.88
CA ARG A 29 1.12 -6.13 -12.14
C ARG A 29 1.96 -5.38 -13.18
N GLN A 30 2.83 -4.47 -12.75
CA GLN A 30 3.57 -3.59 -13.64
C GLN A 30 4.98 -4.08 -13.99
N CYS A 31 5.58 -4.89 -13.12
CA CYS A 31 7.01 -5.20 -13.17
C CYS A 31 7.30 -6.70 -13.18
N LEU A 32 6.43 -7.52 -12.58
CA LEU A 32 6.70 -8.95 -12.35
C LEU A 32 5.85 -9.89 -13.22
N SER A 33 5.31 -9.39 -14.34
CA SER A 33 4.53 -10.21 -15.28
C SER A 33 5.39 -11.19 -16.08
N ASP A 34 6.71 -10.98 -16.15
CA ASP A 34 7.65 -11.76 -16.94
C ASP A 34 8.47 -12.75 -16.12
N ARG A 35 9.08 -13.72 -16.80
CA ARG A 35 10.05 -14.63 -16.20
C ARG A 35 11.45 -14.02 -16.24
N PHE A 36 12.16 -14.10 -15.11
CA PHE A 36 13.52 -13.59 -14.99
C PHE A 36 14.53 -14.75 -15.03
N PRO A 37 15.66 -14.61 -15.75
CA PRO A 37 16.67 -15.66 -15.87
C PRO A 37 17.52 -15.81 -14.60
N SER A 38 17.53 -14.82 -13.71
CA SER A 38 18.24 -14.85 -12.44
C SER A 38 17.63 -13.88 -11.43
N ARG A 39 18.06 -14.00 -10.18
CA ARG A 39 17.68 -13.07 -9.10
C ARG A 39 18.23 -11.66 -9.35
N GLU A 40 19.41 -11.56 -9.94
CA GLU A 40 20.08 -10.30 -10.24
C GLU A 40 19.32 -9.54 -11.34
N ALA A 41 18.82 -10.25 -12.35
CA ALA A 41 17.96 -9.67 -13.39
C ALA A 41 16.63 -9.15 -12.80
N LEU A 42 16.01 -9.94 -11.91
CA LEU A 42 14.82 -9.51 -11.17
C LEU A 42 15.10 -8.25 -10.32
N ALA A 43 16.19 -8.23 -9.57
CA ALA A 43 16.55 -7.08 -8.72
C ALA A 43 16.76 -5.81 -9.55
N ALA A 44 17.47 -5.91 -10.68
CA ALA A 44 17.69 -4.77 -11.58
C ALA A 44 16.38 -4.22 -12.15
N GLN A 45 15.44 -5.10 -12.50
CA GLN A 45 14.12 -4.71 -13.01
C GLN A 45 13.28 -4.00 -11.92
N VAL A 46 13.23 -4.57 -10.71
CA VAL A 46 12.52 -3.97 -9.57
C VAL A 46 13.10 -2.59 -9.22
N ASP A 47 14.43 -2.47 -9.21
CA ASP A 47 15.12 -1.21 -8.95
C ASP A 47 14.81 -0.14 -10.00
N ALA A 48 14.75 -0.51 -11.28
CA ALA A 48 14.37 0.40 -12.35
C ALA A 48 12.93 0.90 -12.18
N TRP A 49 11.99 -0.02 -11.94
CA TRP A 49 10.59 0.28 -11.68
C TRP A 49 10.39 1.19 -10.45
N GLN A 50 11.12 0.91 -9.35
CA GLN A 50 11.07 1.72 -8.14
C GLN A 50 11.56 3.15 -8.39
N ARG A 51 12.69 3.31 -9.10
CA ARG A 51 13.24 4.63 -9.43
C ARG A 51 12.25 5.45 -10.25
N GLU A 52 11.63 4.85 -11.26
CA GLU A 52 10.65 5.53 -12.11
C GLU A 52 9.44 6.03 -11.29
N ARG A 53 8.85 5.17 -10.46
CA ARG A 53 7.70 5.56 -9.61
C ARG A 53 8.04 6.64 -8.60
N ASN A 54 9.23 6.55 -7.99
CA ASN A 54 9.70 7.56 -7.04
C ASN A 54 9.94 8.91 -7.73
N GLN A 55 10.52 8.91 -8.93
CA GLN A 55 10.72 10.12 -9.73
C GLN A 55 9.39 10.75 -10.15
N ALA A 56 8.42 9.92 -10.55
CA ALA A 56 7.06 10.34 -10.86
C ALA A 56 6.24 10.74 -9.61
N LYS A 57 6.78 10.53 -8.40
CA LYS A 57 6.11 10.77 -7.11
C LYS A 57 4.71 10.15 -7.08
N VAL A 58 4.59 8.92 -7.57
CA VAL A 58 3.30 8.23 -7.64
C VAL A 58 2.75 8.04 -6.24
N THR A 59 1.52 8.49 -6.01
CA THR A 59 0.82 8.35 -4.73
C THR A 59 -0.37 7.42 -4.86
N ILE A 60 -0.74 6.75 -3.78
CA ILE A 60 -2.02 6.04 -3.69
C ILE A 60 -3.15 7.07 -3.64
N ASN A 61 -4.06 7.02 -4.61
CA ASN A 61 -5.29 7.80 -4.56
C ASN A 61 -6.29 7.12 -3.62
N TRP A 62 -6.28 7.53 -2.35
CA TRP A 62 -7.18 7.03 -1.32
C TRP A 62 -8.62 7.50 -1.57
N ARG A 63 -9.48 6.57 -2.01
CA ARG A 63 -10.90 6.83 -2.25
C ARG A 63 -11.82 6.32 -1.15
N PHE A 64 -11.34 5.44 -0.27
CA PHE A 64 -12.13 4.90 0.82
C PHE A 64 -12.06 5.84 2.02
N THR A 65 -13.20 6.42 2.38
CA THR A 65 -13.28 7.43 3.44
C THR A 65 -13.69 6.81 4.78
N THR A 66 -13.51 7.56 5.87
CA THR A 66 -14.06 7.19 7.19
C THR A 66 -15.59 7.05 7.15
N ALA A 67 -16.28 7.85 6.33
CA ALA A 67 -17.72 7.73 6.14
C ALA A 67 -18.09 6.39 5.48
N ASP A 68 -17.35 5.99 4.45
CA ASP A 68 -17.51 4.67 3.81
C ASP A 68 -17.28 3.54 4.82
N ALA A 69 -16.26 3.67 5.69
CA ALA A 69 -15.95 2.71 6.73
C ALA A 69 -17.14 2.49 7.68
N ARG A 70 -17.78 3.58 8.15
CA ARG A 70 -18.90 3.50 9.09
C ARG A 70 -20.11 2.78 8.50
N ILE A 71 -20.30 2.85 7.18
CA ILE A 71 -21.39 2.16 6.48
C ILE A 71 -20.99 0.71 6.18
N LYS A 72 -19.86 0.49 5.49
CA LYS A 72 -19.45 -0.82 4.98
C LYS A 72 -18.95 -1.76 6.09
N LEU A 73 -18.39 -1.21 7.16
CA LEU A 73 -17.81 -1.96 8.27
C LEU A 73 -18.62 -1.78 9.56
N LYS A 74 -19.92 -1.43 9.45
CA LYS A 74 -20.82 -1.18 10.59
C LYS A 74 -20.80 -2.28 11.67
N ARG A 75 -20.59 -3.55 11.29
CA ARG A 75 -20.49 -4.67 12.25
C ARG A 75 -19.17 -4.69 13.03
N LEU A 76 -18.12 -4.08 12.49
CA LEU A 76 -16.77 -4.06 13.06
C LEU A 76 -16.47 -2.77 13.84
N TYR A 77 -17.18 -1.68 13.53
CA TYR A 77 -17.04 -0.40 14.24
C TYR A 77 -18.16 -0.25 15.26
N PRO A 78 -17.84 -0.05 16.56
CA PRO A 78 -18.85 0.28 17.55
C PRO A 78 -19.53 1.62 17.19
N SER A 79 -20.82 1.73 17.50
CA SER A 79 -21.55 2.99 17.40
C SER A 79 -20.81 4.03 18.23
N ILE A 80 -20.35 5.11 17.60
CA ILE A 80 -19.78 6.23 18.34
C ILE A 80 -20.97 6.98 18.93
N GLU A 81 -21.32 6.68 20.18
CA GLU A 81 -22.19 7.57 20.97
C GLU A 81 -21.44 8.89 21.17
N GLN A 82 -22.11 9.99 20.86
CA GLN A 82 -21.64 11.35 21.15
C GLN A 82 -22.07 11.74 22.57
#